data_AF-A0A140GS95-F1
#
_entry.id   AF-A0A140GS95-F1
#
_cell.length_a   1.000
_cell.length_b   1.000
_cell.length_c   1.000
_cell.angle_alpha   90.00
_cell.angle_beta   90.00
_cell.angle_gamma   90.00
#
_symmetry.space_group_name_H-M   'P 1'
#
loop_
_entity.id
_entity.type
_entity.pdbx_description
1 polymer ?
#
loop_
_entity_poly.entity_id
_entity_poly.type
_entity_poly.pdbx_seq_one_letter_code
_entity_poly.pdbx_strand_id
1 'polypeptide(L)'
;MSEILGKCPKCGKNVHKIESYNFYACEDKECKFTISGKIFESEVSEEDVKKILAGEETELKSFTWNNGSTGEARLKYDVNQDKIVFIFEDKKNDKSPICKCPCCGNDVILIKDKYYVCSAGKDKCGFIISKEISGAILSNEDIKVLCSGKETDEKSLVFRSGNPGNAKLKYNKEAKKIEYVFDK
;
A
#
# COMPACT_ATOMS: atom_id res chain seq x y z
N MET A 1 -3.31 42.17 1.99
CA MET A 1 -2.00 41.73 2.52
C MET A 1 -1.97 40.23 2.41
N SER A 2 -0.98 39.64 1.76
CA SER A 2 -0.85 38.19 1.64
C SER A 2 -0.30 37.62 2.95
N GLU A 3 -1.02 36.69 3.57
CA GLU A 3 -0.59 36.04 4.82
C GLU A 3 0.80 35.42 4.66
N ILE A 4 1.66 35.60 5.66
CA ILE A 4 2.97 34.92 5.73
C ILE A 4 2.73 33.53 6.32
N LEU A 5 3.00 32.49 5.53
CA LEU A 5 2.79 31.10 5.94
C LEU A 5 4.03 30.49 6.59
N GLY A 6 5.21 31.05 6.35
CA GLY A 6 6.46 30.55 6.93
C GLY A 6 7.69 31.00 6.18
N LYS A 7 8.84 30.40 6.52
CA LYS A 7 10.12 30.66 5.88
C LYS A 7 10.40 29.64 4.78
N CYS A 8 10.92 30.11 3.66
CA CYS A 8 11.31 29.28 2.54
C CYS A 8 12.49 28.39 2.94
N PRO A 9 12.40 27.06 2.75
CA PRO A 9 13.48 26.14 3.09
C PRO A 9 14.73 26.31 2.21
N LYS A 10 14.64 27.03 1.07
CA LYS A 10 15.77 27.28 0.18
C LYS A 10 16.58 28.53 0.53
N CYS A 11 15.89 29.61 0.88
CA CYS A 11 16.52 30.95 1.01
C CYS A 11 16.18 31.67 2.32
N GLY A 12 15.32 31.11 3.17
CA GLY A 12 14.95 31.69 4.47
C GLY A 12 14.03 32.92 4.41
N LYS A 13 13.63 33.36 3.22
CA LYS A 13 12.68 34.46 2.99
C LYS A 13 11.23 34.02 3.18
N ASN A 14 10.27 34.95 3.24
CA ASN A 14 8.88 34.58 3.51
C ASN A 14 8.22 33.86 2.32
N VAL A 15 7.27 32.99 2.64
CA VAL A 15 6.37 32.33 1.69
C VAL A 15 4.95 32.81 1.92
N HIS A 16 4.26 33.12 0.83
CA HIS A 16 2.89 33.63 0.85
C HIS A 16 2.01 32.84 -0.12
N LYS A 17 0.70 32.89 0.12
CA LYS A 17 -0.30 32.40 -0.82
C LYS A 17 -0.60 33.44 -1.90
N ILE A 18 -0.72 32.97 -3.14
CA ILE A 18 -1.13 33.73 -4.30
C ILE A 18 -2.52 33.22 -4.72
N GLU A 19 -3.54 33.92 -4.23
CA GLU A 19 -4.96 33.56 -4.40
C GLU A 19 -5.37 33.43 -5.87
N SER A 20 -4.86 34.29 -6.76
CA SER A 20 -5.27 34.33 -8.17
C SER A 20 -5.02 33.04 -8.95
N TYR A 21 -4.14 32.17 -8.45
CA TYR A 21 -3.70 30.96 -9.16
C TYR A 21 -3.61 29.75 -8.23
N ASN A 22 -4.09 29.86 -6.99
CA ASN A 22 -4.02 28.84 -5.95
C ASN A 22 -2.62 28.19 -5.85
N PHE A 23 -1.59 29.00 -5.61
CA PHE A 23 -0.24 28.51 -5.32
C PHE A 23 0.41 29.28 -4.19
N TYR A 24 1.45 28.69 -3.63
CA TYR A 24 2.29 29.28 -2.59
C TYR A 24 3.67 29.54 -3.17
N ALA A 25 4.21 30.73 -2.97
CA ALA A 25 5.50 31.09 -3.53
C ALA A 25 6.34 31.88 -2.54
N CYS A 26 7.66 31.78 -2.71
CA CYS A 26 8.59 32.66 -2.02
C CYS A 26 8.40 34.11 -2.48
N GLU A 27 8.54 35.06 -1.55
CA GLU A 27 8.52 36.50 -1.85
C GLU A 27 9.66 36.93 -2.79
N ASP A 28 10.72 36.14 -2.84
CA ASP A 28 11.91 36.40 -3.63
C ASP A 28 11.78 35.88 -5.06
N LYS A 29 11.84 36.78 -6.04
CA LYS A 29 11.76 36.42 -7.46
C LYS A 29 12.95 35.58 -7.94
N GLU A 30 14.09 35.68 -7.27
CA GLU A 30 15.26 34.85 -7.58
C GLU A 30 15.09 33.41 -7.04
N CYS A 31 14.26 33.23 -6.02
CA CYS A 31 13.95 31.93 -5.45
C CYS A 31 12.74 31.28 -6.14
N LYS A 32 12.99 30.28 -6.99
CA LYS A 32 11.94 29.53 -7.72
C LYS A 32 11.13 28.55 -6.85
N PHE A 33 11.12 28.73 -5.53
CA PHE A 33 10.34 27.87 -4.64
C PHE A 33 8.85 28.16 -4.79
N THR A 34 8.11 27.16 -5.24
CA THR A 34 6.65 27.22 -5.36
C THR A 34 6.01 25.89 -4.96
N ILE A 35 4.87 25.94 -4.29
CA ILE A 35 4.01 24.79 -3.98
C ILE A 35 2.66 25.03 -4.63
N SER A 36 2.14 24.07 -5.38
CA SER A 36 0.78 24.13 -5.92
C SER A 36 -0.25 23.97 -4.80
N GLY A 37 -1.30 24.79 -4.80
CA GLY A 37 -2.45 24.64 -3.90
C GLY A 37 -3.35 23.45 -4.23
N LYS A 38 -3.05 22.73 -5.32
CA LYS A 38 -3.69 21.46 -5.68
C LYS A 38 -2.66 20.49 -6.24
N ILE A 39 -2.60 19.28 -5.69
CA ILE A 39 -1.68 18.21 -6.07
C ILE A 39 -2.48 16.92 -6.22
N PHE A 40 -2.48 16.31 -7.42
CA PHE A 40 -3.22 15.05 -7.72
C PHE A 40 -4.65 15.03 -7.18
N GLU A 41 -5.43 16.05 -7.56
CA GLU A 41 -6.81 16.31 -7.12
C GLU A 41 -7.02 16.65 -5.64
N SER A 42 -5.99 16.50 -4.81
CA SER A 42 -5.99 16.89 -3.40
C SER A 42 -5.66 18.37 -3.25
N GLU A 43 -6.47 19.11 -2.51
CA GLU A 43 -6.19 20.50 -2.13
C GLU A 43 -5.03 20.54 -1.14
N VAL A 44 -4.14 21.52 -1.20
CA VAL A 44 -3.06 21.73 -0.22
C VAL A 44 -3.41 22.95 0.61
N SER A 45 -3.74 22.74 1.89
CA SER A 45 -4.19 23.81 2.77
C SER A 45 -3.01 24.68 3.24
N GLU A 46 -3.32 25.84 3.79
CA GLU A 46 -2.30 26.72 4.39
C GLU A 46 -1.61 26.05 5.60
N GLU A 47 -2.33 25.20 6.33
CA GLU A 47 -1.76 24.38 7.43
C GLU A 47 -0.76 23.34 6.91
N ASP A 48 -1.07 22.70 5.79
CA ASP A 48 -0.14 21.77 5.14
C ASP A 48 1.15 22.48 4.73
N VAL A 49 1.02 23.68 4.15
CA VAL A 49 2.18 24.49 3.76
C VAL A 49 2.99 24.91 4.98
N LYS A 50 2.35 25.33 6.07
CA LYS A 50 3.01 25.64 7.35
C LYS A 50 3.86 24.45 7.84
N LYS A 51 3.31 23.23 7.83
CA LYS A 51 4.03 22.00 8.18
C LYS A 51 5.20 21.72 7.24
N ILE A 52 4.96 21.79 5.93
CA ILE A 52 6.00 21.56 4.90
C ILE A 52 7.17 22.53 5.05
N LEU A 53 6.89 23.82 5.30
CA LEU A 53 7.91 24.86 5.52
C LEU A 53 8.68 24.66 6.83
N ALA A 54 8.05 24.07 7.85
CA ALA A 54 8.70 23.65 9.09
C ALA A 54 9.57 22.38 8.93
N GLY A 55 9.55 21.74 7.76
CA GLY A 55 10.26 20.48 7.49
C GLY A 55 9.51 19.24 7.98
N GLU A 56 8.26 19.41 8.40
CA GLU A 56 7.37 18.34 8.84
C GLU A 56 6.59 17.74 7.66
N GLU A 57 5.97 16.59 7.93
CA GLU A 57 5.04 15.94 7.00
C GLU A 57 3.63 16.47 7.20
N THR A 58 2.86 16.58 6.12
CA THR A 58 1.43 16.91 6.22
C THR A 58 0.64 15.79 6.89
N GLU A 59 -0.64 16.04 7.14
CA GLU A 59 -1.55 14.95 7.50
C GLU A 59 -1.71 13.98 6.32
N LEU A 60 -2.27 12.80 6.61
CA LEU A 60 -2.55 11.81 5.59
C LEU A 60 -3.65 12.33 4.68
N LYS A 61 -3.38 12.42 3.39
CA LYS A 61 -4.33 12.91 2.38
C LYS A 61 -4.54 11.89 1.28
N SER A 62 -5.74 11.88 0.73
CA SER A 62 -6.09 11.06 -0.43
C SER A 62 -5.73 11.79 -1.72
N PHE A 63 -5.12 11.07 -2.65
CA PHE A 63 -4.71 11.53 -3.97
C PHE A 63 -5.27 10.61 -5.06
N THR A 64 -5.63 11.19 -6.20
CA THR A 64 -6.00 10.45 -7.42
C THR A 64 -4.86 10.55 -8.42
N TRP A 65 -4.25 9.42 -8.74
CA TRP A 65 -3.15 9.34 -9.69
C TRP A 65 -3.66 9.38 -11.13
N ASN A 66 -2.78 9.70 -12.08
CA ASN A 66 -3.11 9.80 -13.51
C ASN A 66 -3.68 8.50 -14.12
N ASN A 67 -3.43 7.34 -13.49
CA ASN A 67 -3.98 6.05 -13.91
C ASN A 67 -5.38 5.76 -13.34
N GLY A 68 -5.99 6.72 -12.65
CA GLY A 68 -7.30 6.58 -11.99
C GLY A 68 -7.27 5.84 -10.64
N SER A 69 -6.11 5.34 -10.20
CA SER A 69 -5.99 4.76 -8.87
C SER A 69 -5.96 5.84 -7.80
N THR A 70 -6.52 5.54 -6.64
CA THR A 70 -6.46 6.40 -5.46
C THR A 70 -5.45 5.86 -4.46
N GLY A 71 -4.77 6.75 -3.76
CA GLY A 71 -3.81 6.40 -2.71
C GLY A 71 -3.72 7.47 -1.64
N GLU A 72 -3.38 7.05 -0.42
CA GLU A 72 -3.19 7.94 0.73
C GLU A 72 -1.68 8.18 0.94
N ALA A 73 -1.29 9.43 1.10
CA ALA A 73 0.10 9.80 1.38
C ALA A 73 0.17 11.08 2.21
N ARG A 74 1.33 11.32 2.83
CA ARG A 74 1.72 12.62 3.37
C ARG A 74 2.62 13.34 2.36
N LEU A 75 2.62 14.67 2.40
CA LEU A 75 3.50 15.50 1.60
C LEU A 75 4.66 15.99 2.48
N LYS A 76 5.86 16.02 1.91
CA LYS A 76 7.04 16.62 2.52
C LYS A 76 7.85 17.33 1.45
N TYR A 77 8.48 18.44 1.78
CA TYR A 77 9.46 19.05 0.88
C TYR A 77 10.84 18.41 1.07
N ASP A 78 11.38 17.84 0.01
CA ASP A 78 12.74 17.33 -0.03
C ASP A 78 13.67 18.45 -0.52
N VAL A 79 14.48 18.98 0.40
CA VAL A 79 15.43 20.07 0.14
C VAL A 79 16.52 19.65 -0.86
N ASN A 80 16.90 18.36 -0.88
CA ASN A 80 17.95 17.86 -1.78
C ASN A 80 17.43 17.72 -3.21
N GLN A 81 16.17 17.30 -3.36
CA GLN A 81 15.54 17.10 -4.66
C GLN A 81 14.74 18.33 -5.14
N ASP A 82 14.69 19.39 -4.34
CA ASP A 82 13.96 20.64 -4.60
C ASP A 82 12.50 20.40 -5.03
N LYS A 83 11.82 19.46 -4.37
CA LYS A 83 10.45 19.05 -4.75
C LYS A 83 9.64 18.53 -3.58
N ILE A 84 8.32 18.53 -3.75
CA ILE A 84 7.40 17.81 -2.86
C ILE A 84 7.50 16.31 -3.15
N VAL A 85 7.76 15.52 -2.12
CA VAL A 85 7.77 14.07 -2.14
C VAL A 85 6.55 13.51 -1.39
N PHE A 86 6.06 12.36 -1.85
CA PHE A 86 4.96 11.63 -1.22
C PHE A 86 5.54 10.60 -0.27
N ILE A 87 5.21 10.73 1.01
CA ILE A 87 5.52 9.74 2.04
C ILE A 87 4.27 8.86 2.17
N PHE A 88 4.33 7.69 1.56
CA PHE A 88 3.27 6.70 1.71
C PHE A 88 3.47 6.01 3.06
N GLU A 89 2.42 5.96 3.87
CA GLU A 89 2.44 5.00 4.96
C GLU A 89 2.46 3.61 4.34
N ASP A 90 3.48 2.82 4.69
CA ASP A 90 3.37 1.38 4.58
C ASP A 90 2.15 1.01 5.43
N LYS A 91 0.98 0.81 4.79
CA LYS A 91 -0.14 0.11 5.43
C LYS A 91 0.50 -1.08 6.08
N LYS A 92 0.54 -1.10 7.42
CA LYS A 92 1.18 -2.16 8.18
C LYS A 92 0.65 -3.45 7.57
N ASN A 93 1.49 -4.10 6.76
CA ASN A 93 1.31 -5.50 6.49
C ASN A 93 1.52 -6.04 7.89
N ASP A 94 0.44 -6.33 8.58
CA ASP A 94 0.51 -7.03 9.84
C ASP A 94 1.11 -8.39 9.48
N LYS A 95 2.45 -8.45 9.45
CA LYS A 95 3.24 -9.64 9.11
C LYS A 95 3.22 -10.59 10.31
N SER A 96 2.09 -10.66 11.00
CA SER A 96 1.86 -11.62 12.05
C SER A 96 2.00 -13.02 11.44
N PRO A 97 2.85 -13.87 12.03
CA PRO A 97 3.02 -15.24 11.55
C PRO A 97 1.71 -16.00 11.74
N ILE A 98 1.16 -16.52 10.64
CA ILE A 98 -0.11 -17.26 10.63
C ILE A 98 0.11 -18.73 10.97
N CYS A 99 1.16 -19.32 10.39
CA CYS A 99 1.55 -20.72 10.55
C CYS A 99 3.05 -20.88 10.26
N LYS A 100 3.60 -22.06 10.56
CA LYS A 100 4.91 -22.48 10.05
C LYS A 100 4.78 -23.02 8.63
N CYS A 101 5.68 -22.61 7.75
CA CYS A 101 5.67 -22.99 6.34
C CYS A 101 5.91 -24.49 6.19
N PRO A 102 5.03 -25.23 5.50
CA PRO A 102 5.16 -26.67 5.33
C PRO A 102 6.37 -27.13 4.49
N CYS A 103 6.99 -26.20 3.74
CA CYS A 103 8.11 -26.48 2.85
C CYS A 103 9.49 -26.25 3.49
N CYS A 104 9.60 -25.29 4.42
CA CYS A 104 10.91 -24.89 4.99
C CYS A 104 10.89 -24.53 6.48
N GLY A 105 9.73 -24.53 7.14
CA GLY A 105 9.61 -24.21 8.57
C GLY A 105 9.64 -22.73 8.94
N ASN A 106 9.96 -21.81 8.01
CA ASN A 106 9.87 -20.36 8.25
C ASN A 106 8.42 -19.88 8.38
N ASP A 107 8.20 -18.66 8.86
CA ASP A 107 6.84 -18.15 9.06
C ASP A 107 6.11 -17.87 7.73
N VAL A 108 4.81 -18.13 7.71
CA VAL A 108 3.89 -17.69 6.65
C VAL A 108 3.19 -16.42 7.11
N ILE A 109 3.20 -15.39 6.28
CA ILE A 109 2.65 -14.07 6.55
C ILE A 109 1.70 -13.64 5.42
N LEU A 110 0.72 -12.80 5.74
CA LEU A 110 -0.15 -12.18 4.76
C LEU A 110 0.48 -10.88 4.25
N ILE A 111 0.59 -10.74 2.94
CA ILE A 111 1.10 -9.52 2.29
C ILE A 111 0.03 -8.91 1.38
N LYS A 112 -0.05 -7.58 1.40
CA LYS A 112 -0.95 -6.76 0.58
C LYS A 112 -2.43 -7.18 0.67
N ASP A 113 -2.82 -7.79 1.79
CA ASP A 113 -4.12 -8.44 2.01
C ASP A 113 -4.55 -9.42 0.89
N LYS A 114 -3.59 -9.97 0.14
CA LYS A 114 -3.87 -10.75 -1.09
C LYS A 114 -3.14 -12.08 -1.15
N TYR A 115 -1.96 -12.19 -0.55
CA TYR A 115 -1.13 -13.39 -0.67
C TYR A 115 -0.58 -13.83 0.67
N TYR A 116 -0.77 -15.10 0.98
CA TYR A 116 -0.07 -15.78 2.06
C TYR A 116 1.25 -16.30 1.51
N VAL A 117 2.37 -15.79 2.01
CA VAL A 117 3.72 -16.10 1.50
C VAL A 117 4.63 -16.56 2.61
N CYS A 118 5.59 -17.43 2.29
CA CYS A 118 6.67 -17.70 3.21
C CYS A 118 7.59 -16.48 3.34
N SER A 119 7.93 -16.14 4.58
CA SER A 119 8.84 -15.05 4.96
C SER A 119 10.26 -15.19 4.36
N ALA A 120 10.69 -16.40 4.01
CA ALA A 120 11.95 -16.62 3.30
C ALA A 120 11.94 -16.13 1.84
N GLY A 121 10.76 -15.86 1.27
CA GLY A 121 10.59 -15.38 -0.09
C GLY A 121 10.55 -16.47 -1.16
N LYS A 122 10.27 -16.05 -2.39
CA LYS A 122 10.06 -16.95 -3.54
C LYS A 122 11.35 -17.70 -3.91
N ASP A 123 12.49 -17.02 -3.87
CA ASP A 123 13.78 -17.58 -4.29
C ASP A 123 14.29 -18.67 -3.34
N LYS A 124 13.98 -18.58 -2.05
CA LYS A 124 14.43 -19.55 -1.03
C LYS A 124 13.43 -20.68 -0.78
N CYS A 125 12.13 -20.40 -0.75
CA CYS A 125 11.11 -21.40 -0.44
C CYS A 125 10.07 -21.53 -1.55
N GLY A 126 9.52 -20.43 -2.05
CA GLY A 126 8.49 -20.46 -3.09
C GLY A 126 7.07 -20.79 -2.61
N PHE A 127 6.82 -20.92 -1.30
CA PHE A 127 5.45 -21.10 -0.79
C PHE A 127 4.64 -19.82 -0.97
N ILE A 128 3.53 -19.92 -1.70
CA ILE A 128 2.58 -18.84 -1.94
C ILE A 128 1.17 -19.42 -2.12
N ILE A 129 0.17 -18.78 -1.50
CA ILE A 129 -1.24 -19.07 -1.65
C ILE A 129 -1.98 -17.74 -1.79
N SER A 130 -2.83 -17.60 -2.82
CA SER A 130 -3.71 -16.43 -2.96
C SER A 130 -4.80 -16.47 -1.89
N LYS A 131 -5.14 -15.33 -1.29
CA LYS A 131 -6.24 -15.19 -0.33
C LYS A 131 -7.59 -15.51 -0.98
N GLU A 132 -7.70 -15.30 -2.29
CA GLU A 132 -8.87 -15.68 -3.08
C GLU A 132 -8.47 -16.74 -4.12
N ILE A 133 -9.23 -17.83 -4.18
CA ILE A 133 -9.05 -18.92 -5.14
C ILE A 133 -10.41 -19.24 -5.75
N SER A 134 -10.54 -19.08 -7.07
CA SER A 134 -11.77 -19.39 -7.81
C SER A 134 -13.04 -18.75 -7.20
N GLY A 135 -12.93 -17.52 -6.71
CA GLY A 135 -14.01 -16.77 -6.05
C GLY A 135 -14.22 -17.09 -4.56
N ALA A 136 -13.55 -18.10 -4.00
CA ALA A 136 -13.59 -18.39 -2.57
C ALA A 136 -12.50 -17.61 -1.81
N ILE A 137 -12.88 -16.96 -0.72
CA ILE A 137 -11.96 -16.25 0.19
C ILE A 137 -11.49 -17.23 1.27
N LEU A 138 -10.16 -17.33 1.44
CA LEU A 138 -9.51 -18.15 2.46
C LEU A 138 -9.24 -17.33 3.74
N SER A 139 -9.68 -17.87 4.87
CA SER A 139 -9.38 -17.31 6.19
C SER A 139 -8.01 -17.73 6.70
N ASN A 140 -7.54 -17.13 7.79
CA ASN A 140 -6.29 -17.53 8.43
C ASN A 140 -6.36 -18.98 8.96
N GLU A 141 -7.54 -19.46 9.36
CA GLU A 141 -7.79 -20.84 9.78
C GLU A 141 -7.60 -21.80 8.61
N ASP A 142 -8.14 -21.48 7.43
CA ASP A 142 -7.93 -22.28 6.21
C ASP A 142 -6.43 -22.44 5.90
N ILE A 143 -5.67 -21.35 6.01
CA ILE A 143 -4.23 -21.37 5.80
C ILE A 143 -3.52 -22.23 6.84
N LYS A 144 -3.89 -22.15 8.13
CA LYS A 144 -3.32 -23.02 9.17
C LYS A 144 -3.56 -24.50 8.88
N VAL A 145 -4.75 -24.85 8.39
CA VAL A 145 -5.09 -26.23 7.98
C VAL A 145 -4.21 -26.69 6.81
N LEU A 146 -4.07 -25.86 5.78
CA LEU A 146 -3.21 -26.12 4.62
C LEU A 146 -1.73 -26.25 5.01
N CYS A 147 -1.22 -25.41 5.91
CA CYS A 147 0.15 -25.51 6.44
C CYS A 147 0.38 -26.80 7.23
N SER A 148 -0.68 -27.33 7.85
CA SER A 148 -0.64 -28.60 8.59
C SER A 148 -0.70 -29.82 7.65
N GLY A 149 -0.79 -29.61 6.33
CA GLY A 149 -0.91 -30.67 5.33
C GLY A 149 -2.30 -31.32 5.25
N LYS A 150 -3.30 -30.71 5.89
CA LYS A 150 -4.68 -31.15 5.88
C LYS A 150 -5.47 -30.44 4.78
N GLU A 151 -6.62 -31.00 4.45
CA GLU A 151 -7.60 -30.41 3.53
C GLU A 151 -8.47 -29.41 4.28
N THR A 152 -8.81 -28.28 3.63
CA THR A 152 -9.80 -27.34 4.16
C THR A 152 -11.18 -27.97 4.23
N ASP A 153 -12.10 -27.31 4.91
CA ASP A 153 -13.52 -27.56 4.69
C ASP A 153 -13.90 -27.25 3.22
N GLU A 154 -15.03 -27.80 2.81
CA GLU A 154 -15.56 -27.63 1.46
C GLU A 154 -15.81 -26.14 1.15
N LYS A 155 -15.26 -25.67 0.03
CA LYS A 155 -15.42 -24.29 -0.46
C LYS A 155 -16.25 -24.30 -1.73
N SER A 156 -17.15 -23.31 -1.85
CA SER A 156 -17.86 -23.07 -3.11
C SER A 156 -16.96 -22.29 -4.06
N LEU A 157 -16.69 -22.85 -5.22
CA LEU A 157 -15.70 -22.38 -6.18
C LEU A 157 -16.34 -22.23 -7.56
N VAL A 158 -15.90 -21.23 -8.31
CA VAL A 158 -16.27 -21.07 -9.73
C VAL A 158 -15.14 -21.60 -10.60
N PHE A 159 -15.40 -22.69 -11.32
CA PHE A 159 -14.40 -23.30 -12.19
C PHE A 159 -14.30 -22.56 -13.53
N ARG A 160 -13.24 -22.85 -14.29
CA ARG A 160 -13.00 -22.24 -15.60
C ARG A 160 -14.12 -22.46 -16.61
N SER A 161 -14.94 -23.50 -16.41
CA SER A 161 -16.16 -23.77 -17.19
C SER A 161 -17.31 -22.79 -16.89
N GLY A 162 -17.15 -21.91 -15.90
CA GLY A 162 -18.20 -21.00 -15.42
C GLY A 162 -19.17 -21.64 -14.41
N ASN A 163 -19.10 -22.96 -14.22
CA ASN A 163 -20.00 -23.66 -13.32
C ASN A 163 -19.51 -23.55 -11.86
N PRO A 164 -20.40 -23.25 -10.91
CA PRO A 164 -20.10 -23.39 -9.50
C PRO A 164 -19.94 -24.88 -9.17
N GLY A 165 -19.03 -25.18 -8.26
CA GLY A 165 -18.93 -26.50 -7.66
C GLY A 165 -18.14 -26.43 -6.37
N ASN A 166 -18.28 -27.47 -5.58
CA ASN A 166 -17.70 -27.52 -4.26
C ASN A 166 -16.47 -28.43 -4.26
N ALA A 167 -15.40 -27.97 -3.63
CA ALA A 167 -14.21 -28.79 -3.41
C ALA A 167 -13.50 -28.38 -2.13
N LYS A 168 -12.78 -29.32 -1.53
CA LYS A 168 -11.78 -29.04 -0.51
C LYS A 168 -10.49 -28.61 -1.19
N LEU A 169 -9.67 -27.85 -0.46
CA LEU A 169 -8.37 -27.40 -0.97
C LEU A 169 -7.26 -28.09 -0.18
N LYS A 170 -6.20 -28.49 -0.89
CA LYS A 170 -4.99 -29.07 -0.31
C LYS A 170 -3.77 -28.39 -0.89
N TYR A 171 -2.75 -28.16 -0.07
CA TYR A 171 -1.48 -27.63 -0.56
C TYR A 171 -0.53 -28.77 -0.95
N ASN A 172 -0.16 -28.83 -2.24
CA ASN A 172 0.87 -29.74 -2.73
C ASN A 172 2.24 -29.11 -2.52
N LYS A 173 3.06 -29.72 -1.65
CA LYS A 173 4.40 -29.21 -1.29
C LYS A 173 5.41 -29.34 -2.42
N GLU A 174 5.30 -30.36 -3.25
CA GLU A 174 6.22 -30.65 -4.35
C GLU A 174 5.95 -29.71 -5.53
N ALA A 175 4.69 -29.58 -5.92
CA ALA A 175 4.25 -28.66 -6.97
C ALA A 175 4.11 -27.21 -6.51
N LYS A 176 4.23 -26.95 -5.20
CA LYS A 176 4.09 -25.65 -4.53
C LYS A 176 2.81 -24.89 -4.90
N LYS A 177 1.70 -25.61 -5.04
CA LYS A 177 0.40 -25.07 -5.49
C LYS A 177 -0.77 -25.70 -4.75
N ILE A 178 -1.94 -25.07 -4.86
CA ILE A 178 -3.20 -25.63 -4.36
C ILE A 178 -3.77 -26.64 -5.35
N GLU A 179 -4.31 -27.74 -4.82
CA GLU A 179 -5.04 -28.77 -5.53
C GLU A 179 -6.46 -28.85 -5.00
N TYR A 180 -7.40 -29.11 -5.90
CA TYR A 180 -8.82 -29.31 -5.58
C TYR A 180 -9.05 -30.80 -5.29
N VAL A 181 -9.66 -31.09 -4.14
CA VAL A 181 -10.07 -32.42 -3.73
C VAL A 181 -11.59 -32.45 -3.73
N PHE A 182 -12.17 -33.28 -4.60
CA PHE A 182 -13.60 -33.48 -4.70
C PHE A 182 -13.96 -34.75 -3.93
N ASP A 183 -14.94 -34.66 -3.02
CA ASP A 183 -15.52 -35.87 -2.43
C ASP A 183 -16.27 -36.62 -3.55
N LYS A 184 -16.04 -37.93 -3.63
CA LYS A 184 -16.67 -38.83 -4.60
C LYS A 184 -18.05 -39.28 -4.15
#